data_AF-A0A7C6CWJ0-F1
#
_entry.id   AF-A0A7C6CWJ0-F1
#
_cell.length_a   1.000
_cell.length_b   1.000
_cell.length_c   1.000
_cell.angle_alpha   90.00
_cell.angle_beta   90.00
_cell.angle_gamma   90.00
#
_symmetry.space_group_name_H-M   'P 1'
#
loop_
_entity.id
_entity.type
_entity.pdbx_description
1 polymer ?
#
loop_
_entity_poly.entity_id
_entity_poly.type
_entity_poly.pdbx_seq_one_letter_code
_entity_poly.pdbx_strand_id
1 'polypeptide(L)'
;MSKKVKAKKVKAKKVKKTERFKKVKALWSEFKEFINRGNAFMLAVGVVIGGAFNAIVTSFVNMLLSIATWPVPGGLKGFVTVLPALTNAQKGAAFEIDGRIVNLQSFTMAQANERVIQFAKAQNKVLTIDSPDFIHWKNSLLSLYNQYGTTFTSKACAVIDWGALLTSLISFLIIAIVLFIIVKAINTAARKKAELEAKALEQYYEKHPEKRPVVQDPSLPEPTELDYLKRITELLEKKESE
;
A
#
# COMPACT_ATOMS: atom_id res chain seq x y z
N MET A 1 36.64 -53.64 -7.99
CA MET A 1 35.74 -53.08 -6.94
C MET A 1 34.82 -51.91 -7.36
N SER A 2 34.86 -51.38 -8.59
CA SER A 2 34.22 -50.08 -8.94
C SER A 2 32.70 -50.09 -9.24
N LYS A 3 32.12 -51.20 -9.75
CA LYS A 3 30.69 -51.24 -10.17
C LYS A 3 29.69 -51.28 -9.00
N LYS A 4 29.98 -52.00 -7.91
CA LYS A 4 29.07 -52.12 -6.74
C LYS A 4 28.93 -50.79 -5.97
N VAL A 5 29.99 -49.97 -5.91
CA VAL A 5 29.97 -48.66 -5.22
C VAL A 5 29.14 -47.62 -6.01
N LYS A 6 29.27 -47.58 -7.34
CA LYS A 6 28.43 -46.70 -8.19
C LYS A 6 26.95 -47.08 -8.13
N ALA A 7 26.62 -48.38 -8.16
CA ALA A 7 25.24 -48.85 -8.03
C ALA A 7 24.59 -48.48 -6.67
N LYS A 8 25.36 -48.56 -5.57
CA LYS A 8 24.90 -48.19 -4.22
C LYS A 8 24.65 -46.68 -4.09
N LYS A 9 25.54 -45.83 -4.67
CA LYS A 9 25.36 -44.37 -4.72
C LYS A 9 24.16 -43.95 -5.58
N VAL A 10 23.92 -44.61 -6.71
CA VAL A 10 22.76 -44.32 -7.60
C VAL A 10 21.44 -44.71 -6.93
N LYS A 11 21.38 -45.88 -6.27
CA LYS A 11 20.21 -46.29 -5.48
C LYS A 11 19.96 -45.33 -4.30
N ALA A 12 20.99 -44.94 -3.55
CA ALA A 12 20.87 -43.97 -2.45
C ALA A 12 20.40 -42.58 -2.94
N LYS A 13 20.86 -42.12 -4.11
CA LYS A 13 20.38 -40.87 -4.74
C LYS A 13 18.91 -40.96 -5.18
N LYS A 14 18.50 -42.10 -5.76
CA LYS A 14 17.10 -42.34 -6.16
C LYS A 14 16.16 -42.37 -4.96
N VAL A 15 16.52 -43.09 -3.88
CA VAL A 15 15.75 -43.16 -2.63
C VAL A 15 15.62 -41.79 -1.96
N LYS A 16 16.72 -41.02 -1.85
CA LYS A 16 16.66 -39.64 -1.33
C LYS A 16 15.75 -38.73 -2.16
N LYS A 17 15.72 -38.91 -3.49
CA LYS A 17 14.84 -38.12 -4.38
C LYS A 17 13.37 -38.50 -4.20
N THR A 18 13.04 -39.77 -3.97
CA THR A 18 11.67 -40.25 -3.75
C THR A 18 11.13 -39.83 -2.38
N GLU A 19 11.94 -39.95 -1.33
CA GLU A 19 11.65 -39.45 0.02
C GLU A 19 11.33 -37.95 0.02
N ARG A 20 12.14 -37.15 -0.69
CA ARG A 20 11.93 -35.71 -0.81
C ARG A 20 10.62 -35.37 -1.53
N PHE A 21 10.30 -36.10 -2.60
CA PHE A 21 9.02 -35.95 -3.31
C PHE A 21 7.82 -36.33 -2.43
N LYS A 22 7.95 -37.39 -1.63
CA LYS A 22 6.89 -37.83 -0.72
C LYS A 22 6.64 -36.80 0.38
N LYS A 23 7.71 -36.22 0.95
CA LYS A 23 7.62 -35.10 1.91
C LYS A 23 6.98 -33.86 1.31
N VAL A 24 7.35 -33.47 0.09
CA VAL A 24 6.74 -32.30 -0.57
C VAL A 24 5.25 -32.52 -0.83
N LYS A 25 4.85 -33.73 -1.25
CA LYS A 25 3.43 -34.07 -1.44
C LYS A 25 2.64 -34.08 -0.12
N ALA A 26 3.24 -34.58 0.95
CA ALA A 26 2.67 -34.55 2.30
C ALA A 26 2.46 -33.11 2.80
N LEU A 27 3.50 -32.26 2.68
CA LEU A 27 3.41 -30.84 3.03
C LEU A 27 2.35 -30.10 2.23
N TRP A 28 2.17 -30.42 0.93
CA TRP A 28 1.10 -29.83 0.13
C TRP A 28 -0.28 -30.29 0.60
N SER A 29 -0.43 -31.57 0.94
CA SER A 29 -1.68 -32.11 1.47
C SER A 29 -2.06 -31.46 2.81
N GLU A 30 -1.10 -31.36 3.74
CA GLU A 30 -1.25 -30.69 5.03
C GLU A 30 -1.56 -29.20 4.86
N PHE A 31 -0.95 -28.53 3.89
CA PHE A 31 -1.23 -27.14 3.56
C PHE A 31 -2.64 -26.94 3.00
N LYS A 32 -3.10 -27.83 2.10
CA LYS A 32 -4.47 -27.79 1.57
C LYS A 32 -5.48 -28.01 2.69
N GLU A 33 -5.20 -28.95 3.57
CA GLU A 33 -6.02 -29.24 4.73
C GLU A 33 -6.02 -28.07 5.72
N PHE A 34 -4.89 -27.38 5.90
CA PHE A 34 -4.77 -26.17 6.70
C PHE A 34 -5.59 -24.99 6.15
N ILE A 35 -5.52 -24.72 4.84
CA ILE A 35 -6.34 -23.68 4.19
C ILE A 35 -7.84 -24.02 4.29
N ASN A 36 -8.20 -25.30 4.16
CA ASN A 36 -9.58 -25.76 4.24
C ASN A 36 -10.11 -25.85 5.68
N ARG A 37 -9.25 -25.88 6.70
CA ARG A 37 -9.62 -26.06 8.12
C ARG A 37 -10.14 -24.79 8.81
N GLY A 38 -10.58 -23.76 8.08
CA GLY A 38 -11.32 -22.66 8.69
C GLY A 38 -11.36 -21.36 7.88
N ASN A 39 -11.60 -20.25 8.60
CA ASN A 39 -11.72 -18.89 8.05
C ASN A 39 -10.38 -18.28 7.56
N ALA A 40 -9.27 -19.01 7.66
CA ALA A 40 -7.92 -18.52 7.33
C ALA A 40 -7.80 -18.10 5.86
N PHE A 41 -8.45 -18.82 4.94
CA PHE A 41 -8.47 -18.46 3.52
C PHE A 41 -9.16 -17.10 3.29
N MET A 42 -10.34 -16.88 3.88
CA MET A 42 -11.06 -15.62 3.75
C MET A 42 -10.28 -14.45 4.37
N LEU A 43 -9.62 -14.68 5.50
CA LEU A 43 -8.79 -13.67 6.16
C LEU A 43 -7.58 -13.30 5.29
N ALA A 44 -6.91 -14.30 4.70
CA ALA A 44 -5.78 -14.07 3.79
C ALA A 44 -6.20 -13.32 2.52
N VAL A 45 -7.33 -13.68 1.92
CA VAL A 45 -7.90 -12.97 0.75
C VAL A 45 -8.23 -11.51 1.11
N GLY A 46 -8.80 -11.27 2.28
CA GLY A 46 -9.09 -9.90 2.76
C GLY A 46 -7.85 -9.02 2.87
N VAL A 47 -6.73 -9.55 3.39
CA VAL A 47 -5.47 -8.81 3.50
C VAL A 47 -4.87 -8.51 2.12
N VAL A 48 -4.89 -9.48 1.20
CA VAL A 48 -4.35 -9.30 -0.16
C VAL A 48 -5.18 -8.28 -0.95
N ILE A 49 -6.51 -8.38 -0.89
CA ILE A 49 -7.42 -7.41 -1.54
C ILE A 49 -7.26 -6.03 -0.91
N GLY A 50 -7.16 -5.94 0.42
CA GLY A 50 -6.94 -4.67 1.12
C GLY A 50 -5.64 -3.96 0.71
N GLY A 51 -4.53 -4.72 0.61
CA GLY A 51 -3.26 -4.17 0.13
C GLY A 51 -3.31 -3.70 -1.32
N ALA A 52 -3.90 -4.50 -2.22
CA ALA A 52 -4.05 -4.14 -3.63
C ALA A 52 -5.00 -2.95 -3.84
N PHE A 53 -6.12 -2.91 -3.12
CA PHE A 53 -7.09 -1.81 -3.18
C PHE A 53 -6.47 -0.50 -2.71
N ASN A 54 -5.70 -0.51 -1.62
CA ASN A 54 -5.01 0.68 -1.14
C ASN A 54 -4.00 1.22 -2.17
N ALA A 55 -3.29 0.36 -2.91
CA ALA A 55 -2.39 0.78 -3.97
C ALA A 55 -3.13 1.47 -5.13
N ILE A 56 -4.30 0.94 -5.53
CA ILE A 56 -5.16 1.54 -6.56
C ILE A 56 -5.65 2.91 -6.09
N VAL A 57 -6.19 3.00 -4.88
CA VAL A 57 -6.66 4.26 -4.29
C VAL A 57 -5.52 5.27 -4.23
N THR A 58 -4.33 4.86 -3.78
CA THR A 58 -3.15 5.73 -3.71
C THR A 58 -2.75 6.27 -5.08
N SER A 59 -2.74 5.42 -6.12
CA SER A 59 -2.42 5.85 -7.49
C SER A 59 -3.42 6.86 -8.05
N PHE A 60 -4.71 6.64 -7.78
CA PHE A 60 -5.79 7.53 -8.21
C PHE A 60 -5.75 8.86 -7.45
N VAL A 61 -5.46 8.81 -6.15
CA VAL A 61 -5.28 10.00 -5.30
C VAL A 61 -4.07 10.81 -5.77
N ASN A 62 -2.95 10.16 -6.10
CA ASN A 62 -1.77 10.84 -6.63
C ASN A 62 -2.07 11.56 -7.95
N MET A 63 -2.86 10.92 -8.83
CA MET A 63 -3.34 11.55 -10.06
C MET A 63 -4.21 12.79 -9.76
N LEU A 64 -5.15 12.69 -8.82
CA LEU A 64 -5.99 13.82 -8.43
C LEU A 64 -5.20 14.94 -7.72
N LEU A 65 -4.24 14.59 -6.87
CA LEU A 65 -3.33 15.55 -6.23
C LEU A 65 -2.52 16.31 -7.28
N SER A 66 -2.03 15.64 -8.32
CA SER A 66 -1.28 16.29 -9.38
C SER A 66 -2.12 17.31 -10.15
N ILE A 67 -3.40 17.01 -10.39
CA ILE A 67 -4.35 17.93 -11.05
C ILE A 67 -4.74 19.07 -10.10
N ALA A 68 -5.03 18.77 -8.83
CA ALA A 68 -5.43 19.77 -7.85
C ALA A 68 -4.30 20.76 -7.51
N THR A 69 -3.04 20.31 -7.59
CA THR A 69 -1.85 21.15 -7.35
C THR A 69 -1.28 21.78 -8.62
N TRP A 70 -1.82 21.45 -9.80
CA TRP A 70 -1.46 22.05 -11.09
C TRP A 70 -1.41 23.60 -11.11
N PRO A 71 -2.34 24.33 -10.46
CA PRO A 71 -2.32 25.80 -10.49
C PRO A 71 -1.16 26.42 -9.72
N VAL A 72 -0.42 25.63 -8.92
CA VAL A 72 0.69 26.09 -8.09
C VAL A 72 2.00 25.70 -8.80
N PRO A 73 2.59 26.57 -9.65
CA PRO A 73 3.88 26.28 -10.27
C PRO A 73 4.96 26.15 -9.20
N GLY A 74 5.58 24.96 -9.11
CA GLY A 74 6.52 24.59 -8.03
C GLY A 74 5.90 23.76 -6.90
N GLY A 75 4.58 23.56 -6.91
CA GLY A 75 3.82 22.84 -5.89
C GLY A 75 3.83 23.54 -4.53
N LEU A 76 3.23 22.88 -3.53
CA LEU A 76 3.29 23.34 -2.14
C LEU A 76 4.68 23.08 -1.50
N LYS A 77 5.61 22.46 -2.24
CA LYS A 77 6.91 22.00 -1.74
C LYS A 77 7.92 23.16 -1.79
N GLY A 78 8.05 23.87 -0.68
CA GLY A 78 8.95 25.03 -0.56
C GLY A 78 8.49 26.04 0.48
N PHE A 79 7.23 25.94 0.94
CA PHE A 79 6.73 26.67 2.10
C PHE A 79 7.31 26.08 3.38
N VAL A 80 8.55 26.44 3.66
CA VAL A 80 9.35 25.88 4.74
C VAL A 80 9.91 27.02 5.57
N THR A 81 9.56 27.04 6.84
CA THR A 81 10.14 27.97 7.81
C THR A 81 11.27 27.26 8.54
N VAL A 82 12.50 27.71 8.33
CA VAL A 82 13.65 27.25 9.09
C VAL A 82 13.74 28.08 10.35
N LEU A 83 13.68 27.43 11.51
CA LEU A 83 13.83 28.11 12.79
C LEU A 83 15.29 28.53 12.97
N PRO A 84 15.57 29.67 13.62
CA PRO A 84 16.94 30.13 13.83
C PRO A 84 17.75 29.07 14.60
N ALA A 85 19.01 28.89 14.20
CA ALA A 85 19.89 27.92 14.83
C ALA A 85 20.16 28.31 16.29
N LEU A 86 19.75 27.45 17.23
CA LEU A 86 20.01 27.61 18.65
C LEU A 86 21.38 27.04 19.04
N THR A 87 21.86 26.03 18.30
CA THR A 87 23.13 25.35 18.57
C THR A 87 24.10 25.45 17.38
N ASN A 88 25.40 25.24 17.62
CA ASN A 88 26.41 25.25 16.55
C ASN A 88 26.20 24.14 15.52
N ALA A 89 25.60 23.02 15.90
CA ALA A 89 25.23 21.95 14.96
C ALA A 89 24.10 22.37 13.99
N GLN A 90 23.21 23.26 14.42
CA GLN A 90 22.10 23.78 13.61
C GLN A 90 22.54 24.85 12.62
N LYS A 91 23.72 25.44 12.77
CA LYS A 91 24.21 26.49 11.86
C LYS A 91 24.58 25.97 10.47
N GLY A 92 24.66 24.65 10.29
CA GLY A 92 25.01 24.02 9.02
C GLY A 92 26.51 24.15 8.72
N ALA A 93 26.90 23.97 7.46
CA ALA A 93 28.28 24.16 7.05
C ALA A 93 28.69 25.63 7.22
N ALA A 94 29.82 25.86 7.87
CA ALA A 94 30.40 27.18 8.07
C ALA A 94 31.46 27.45 6.99
N PHE A 95 31.43 28.65 6.43
CA PHE A 95 32.33 29.09 5.36
C PHE A 95 32.97 30.40 5.74
N GLU A 96 34.28 30.51 5.54
CA GLU A 96 34.95 31.79 5.63
C GLU A 96 34.94 32.47 4.26
N ILE A 97 34.35 33.66 4.19
CA ILE A 97 34.34 34.51 2.99
C ILE A 97 34.88 35.86 3.43
N ASP A 98 36.00 36.29 2.85
CA ASP A 98 36.62 37.60 3.11
C ASP A 98 36.79 37.92 4.62
N GLY A 99 37.23 36.92 5.40
CA GLY A 99 37.46 37.04 6.85
C GLY A 99 36.19 37.04 7.72
N ARG A 100 35.02 36.72 7.15
CA ARG A 100 33.76 36.56 7.90
C ARG A 100 33.23 35.13 7.79
N ILE A 101 32.88 34.54 8.94
CA ILE A 101 32.24 33.21 9.00
C ILE A 101 30.76 33.35 8.66
N VAL A 102 30.36 32.78 7.53
CA VAL A 102 28.97 32.68 7.07
C VAL A 102 28.48 31.25 7.30
N ASN A 103 27.38 31.11 8.04
CA ASN A 103 26.76 29.83 8.33
C ASN A 103 25.69 29.53 7.26
N LEU A 104 25.78 28.36 6.64
CA LEU A 104 24.83 27.95 5.62
C LEU A 104 23.72 27.11 6.26
N GLN A 105 22.80 27.78 6.95
CA GLN A 105 21.70 27.10 7.63
C GLN A 105 20.67 26.55 6.64
N SER A 106 20.30 27.34 5.64
CA SER A 106 19.47 26.94 4.52
C SER A 106 19.82 27.71 3.23
N PHE A 107 19.57 27.09 2.08
CA PHE A 107 19.77 27.70 0.76
C PHE A 107 18.84 27.08 -0.28
N THR A 108 18.54 27.82 -1.35
CA THR A 108 17.67 27.31 -2.42
C THR A 108 18.46 26.54 -3.48
N MET A 109 17.78 25.72 -4.28
CA MET A 109 18.38 24.99 -5.41
C MET A 109 19.05 25.92 -6.43
N ALA A 110 18.52 27.13 -6.62
CA ALA A 110 19.12 28.15 -7.48
C ALA A 110 20.48 28.63 -6.93
N GLN A 111 20.60 28.72 -5.61
CA GLN A 111 21.83 29.12 -4.92
C GLN A 111 22.81 27.95 -4.71
N ALA A 112 22.36 26.70 -4.89
CA ALA A 112 23.16 25.52 -4.60
C ALA A 112 24.49 25.51 -5.37
N ASN A 113 24.49 25.91 -6.65
CA ASN A 113 25.71 25.93 -7.45
C ASN A 113 26.74 26.94 -6.92
N GLU A 114 26.29 28.14 -6.50
CA GLU A 114 27.15 29.16 -5.89
C GLU A 114 27.68 28.71 -4.53
N ARG A 115 26.84 28.03 -3.73
CA ARG A 115 27.25 27.47 -2.42
C ARG A 115 28.27 26.36 -2.55
N VAL A 116 28.20 25.54 -3.61
CA VAL A 116 29.22 24.52 -3.90
C VAL A 116 30.56 25.16 -4.26
N ILE A 117 30.56 26.23 -5.06
CA ILE A 117 31.79 26.99 -5.36
C ILE A 117 32.38 27.59 -4.09
N GLN A 118 31.55 28.11 -3.17
CA GLN A 118 32.01 28.61 -1.86
C GLN A 118 32.55 27.50 -0.97
N PHE A 119 31.90 26.33 -0.92
CA PHE A 119 32.35 25.18 -0.11
C PHE A 119 33.66 24.58 -0.65
N ALA A 120 33.87 24.59 -1.96
CA ALA A 120 35.16 24.24 -2.56
C ALA A 120 36.26 25.26 -2.22
N LYS A 121 35.96 26.57 -2.32
CA LYS A 121 36.92 27.64 -1.98
C LYS A 121 37.35 27.61 -0.51
N ALA A 122 36.44 27.31 0.41
CA ALA A 122 36.75 27.16 1.83
C ALA A 122 37.72 25.99 2.12
N GLN A 123 37.81 25.01 1.22
CA GLN A 123 38.80 23.92 1.30
C GLN A 123 39.98 24.15 0.34
N ASN A 124 40.27 25.42 0.03
CA ASN A 124 41.40 25.87 -0.77
C ASN A 124 41.40 25.37 -2.24
N LYS A 125 40.22 25.10 -2.82
CA LYS A 125 40.08 24.63 -4.21
C LYS A 125 39.13 25.54 -5.02
N VAL A 126 39.61 26.13 -6.11
CA VAL A 126 38.78 26.96 -7.02
C VAL A 126 38.11 26.06 -8.04
N LEU A 127 36.77 26.03 -8.05
CA LEU A 127 35.97 25.19 -8.94
C LEU A 127 35.18 26.04 -9.96
N THR A 128 35.05 25.51 -11.18
CA THR A 128 34.15 26.00 -12.23
C THR A 128 32.99 25.00 -12.43
N ILE A 129 31.84 25.50 -12.91
CA ILE A 129 30.57 24.75 -12.99
C ILE A 129 30.67 23.51 -13.91
N ASP A 130 31.54 23.57 -14.91
CA ASP A 130 31.70 22.51 -15.93
C ASP A 130 32.70 21.42 -15.55
N SER A 131 33.36 21.52 -14.38
CA SER A 131 34.38 20.56 -13.96
C SER A 131 33.76 19.27 -13.41
N PRO A 132 34.28 18.07 -13.73
CA PRO A 132 33.81 16.81 -13.13
C PRO A 132 33.87 16.80 -11.60
N ASP A 133 34.83 17.53 -11.03
CA ASP A 133 34.97 17.73 -9.58
C ASP A 133 33.75 18.44 -8.97
N PHE A 134 33.09 19.34 -9.71
CA PHE A 134 31.92 20.06 -9.24
C PHE A 134 30.76 19.14 -8.87
N ILE A 135 30.56 18.06 -9.62
CA ILE A 135 29.50 17.09 -9.32
C ILE A 135 29.77 16.35 -8.00
N HIS A 136 31.03 15.94 -7.77
CA HIS A 136 31.43 15.31 -6.51
C HIS A 136 31.24 16.25 -5.31
N TRP A 137 31.68 17.50 -5.44
CA TRP A 137 31.54 18.53 -4.42
C TRP A 137 30.08 18.90 -4.15
N LYS A 138 29.26 18.97 -5.20
CA LYS A 138 27.81 19.17 -5.10
C LYS A 138 27.17 18.04 -4.32
N ASN A 139 27.45 16.79 -4.64
CA ASN A 139 26.88 15.66 -3.91
C ASN A 139 27.35 15.62 -2.45
N SER A 140 28.61 15.97 -2.18
CA SER A 140 29.16 16.07 -0.83
C SER A 140 28.44 17.14 0.01
N LEU A 141 28.27 18.34 -0.55
CA LEU A 141 27.53 19.42 0.12
C LEU A 141 26.07 19.04 0.32
N LEU A 142 25.38 18.56 -0.72
CA LEU A 142 23.97 18.17 -0.64
C LEU A 142 23.74 17.03 0.36
N SER A 143 24.70 16.13 0.57
CA SER A 143 24.59 15.04 1.55
C SER A 143 24.46 15.52 3.00
N LEU A 144 24.93 16.74 3.31
CA LEU A 144 24.88 17.34 4.65
C LEU A 144 23.52 17.99 4.96
N TYR A 145 22.65 18.12 3.96
CA TYR A 145 21.39 18.85 4.04
C TYR A 145 20.20 17.92 3.74
N ASN A 146 19.07 18.23 4.33
CA ASN A 146 17.78 17.67 3.95
C ASN A 146 17.15 18.58 2.88
N GLN A 147 16.58 17.97 1.84
CA GLN A 147 15.86 18.69 0.81
C GLN A 147 14.38 18.80 1.18
N TYR A 148 13.87 20.02 1.27
CA TYR A 148 12.46 20.34 1.43
C TYR A 148 12.00 21.16 0.21
N GLY A 149 11.48 20.48 -0.81
CA GLY A 149 11.13 21.12 -2.08
C GLY A 149 12.35 21.71 -2.79
N THR A 150 12.39 23.04 -2.93
CA THR A 150 13.49 23.80 -3.53
C THR A 150 14.53 24.28 -2.52
N THR A 151 14.33 24.07 -1.21
CA THR A 151 15.24 24.54 -0.17
C THR A 151 15.98 23.37 0.46
N PHE A 152 17.29 23.53 0.64
CA PHE A 152 18.14 22.64 1.41
C PHE A 152 18.36 23.23 2.79
N THR A 153 18.12 22.45 3.83
CA THR A 153 18.31 22.87 5.23
C THR A 153 19.21 21.87 5.95
N SER A 154 20.09 22.36 6.82
CA SER A 154 20.98 21.49 7.60
C SER A 154 20.19 20.44 8.39
N LYS A 155 20.69 19.20 8.46
CA LYS A 155 20.00 18.06 9.09
C LYS A 155 19.62 18.28 10.55
N ALA A 156 20.39 19.10 11.26
CA ALA A 156 20.17 19.35 12.69
C ALA A 156 19.15 20.48 12.97
N CYS A 157 18.76 21.26 11.96
CA CYS A 157 17.84 22.39 12.11
C CYS A 157 16.43 21.92 12.46
N ALA A 158 15.75 22.67 13.31
CA ALA A 158 14.31 22.58 13.44
C ALA A 158 13.65 23.30 12.26
N VAL A 159 12.76 22.59 11.57
CA VAL A 159 12.14 23.05 10.33
C VAL A 159 10.64 22.79 10.42
N ILE A 160 9.84 23.78 10.03
CA ILE A 160 8.40 23.65 9.88
C ILE A 160 8.08 23.60 8.39
N ASP A 161 7.66 22.43 7.90
CA ASP A 161 7.27 22.20 6.51
C ASP A 161 5.74 22.38 6.35
N TRP A 162 5.33 23.64 6.12
CA TRP A 162 3.93 23.98 5.86
C TRP A 162 3.43 23.38 4.53
N GLY A 163 4.34 23.18 3.59
CA GLY A 163 4.09 22.54 2.32
C GLY A 163 3.61 21.10 2.46
N ALA A 164 4.35 20.30 3.24
CA ALA A 164 4.00 18.92 3.56
C ALA A 164 2.68 18.83 4.34
N LEU A 165 2.44 19.76 5.27
CA LEU A 165 1.20 19.82 6.04
C LEU A 165 -0.01 20.07 5.15
N LEU A 166 0.03 21.10 4.30
CA LEU A 166 -1.06 21.41 3.37
C LEU A 166 -1.28 20.28 2.36
N THR A 167 -0.20 19.70 1.84
CA THR A 167 -0.28 18.55 0.93
C THR A 167 -0.97 17.36 1.59
N SER A 168 -0.65 17.08 2.85
CA SER A 168 -1.26 15.98 3.62
C SER A 168 -2.74 16.25 3.90
N LEU A 169 -3.11 17.49 4.23
CA LEU A 169 -4.50 17.90 4.43
C LEU A 169 -5.34 17.75 3.15
N ILE A 170 -4.80 18.21 2.01
CA ILE A 170 -5.45 18.07 0.70
C ILE A 170 -5.56 16.59 0.31
N SER A 171 -4.49 15.81 0.52
CA SER A 171 -4.49 14.37 0.27
C SER A 171 -5.56 13.65 1.08
N PHE A 172 -5.72 14.00 2.36
CA PHE A 172 -6.75 13.43 3.21
C PHE A 172 -8.16 13.71 2.67
N LEU A 173 -8.44 14.95 2.26
CA LEU A 173 -9.73 15.32 1.69
C LEU A 173 -10.01 14.60 0.36
N ILE A 174 -8.99 14.47 -0.50
CA ILE A 174 -9.11 13.74 -1.77
C ILE A 174 -9.37 12.25 -1.52
N ILE A 175 -8.64 11.61 -0.61
CA ILE A 175 -8.86 10.19 -0.25
C ILE A 175 -10.31 9.98 0.22
N ALA A 176 -10.83 10.88 1.06
CA ALA A 176 -12.21 10.79 1.54
C ALA A 176 -13.22 10.85 0.38
N ILE A 177 -13.07 11.79 -0.56
CA ILE A 177 -13.95 11.93 -1.72
C ILE A 177 -13.83 10.72 -2.67
N VAL A 178 -12.61 10.24 -2.90
CA VAL A 178 -12.35 9.08 -3.76
C VAL A 178 -12.99 7.81 -3.19
N LEU A 179 -12.78 7.53 -1.89
CA LEU A 179 -13.40 6.38 -1.24
C LEU A 179 -14.92 6.48 -1.27
N PHE A 180 -15.47 7.69 -1.08
CA PHE A 180 -16.91 7.92 -1.21
C PHE A 180 -17.42 7.60 -2.62
N ILE A 181 -16.76 8.06 -3.68
CA ILE A 181 -17.15 7.77 -5.06
C ILE A 181 -17.06 6.29 -5.36
N ILE A 182 -16.00 5.60 -4.92
CA ILE A 182 -15.81 4.16 -5.14
C ILE A 182 -16.91 3.37 -4.43
N VAL A 183 -17.16 3.65 -3.15
CA VAL A 183 -18.21 2.97 -2.37
C VAL A 183 -19.59 3.25 -3.00
N LYS A 184 -19.85 4.49 -3.43
CA LYS A 184 -21.09 4.84 -4.13
C LYS A 184 -21.24 4.10 -5.46
N ALA A 185 -20.18 3.98 -6.25
CA ALA A 185 -20.18 3.29 -7.53
C ALA A 185 -20.46 1.79 -7.36
N ILE A 186 -19.79 1.14 -6.39
CA ILE A 186 -20.00 -0.26 -6.07
C ILE A 186 -21.44 -0.49 -5.58
N ASN A 187 -21.91 0.32 -4.63
CA ASN A 187 -23.26 0.20 -4.08
C ASN A 187 -24.35 0.44 -5.13
N THR A 188 -24.10 1.35 -6.09
CA THR A 188 -25.04 1.64 -7.18
C THR A 188 -25.07 0.53 -8.22
N ALA A 189 -23.91 -0.02 -8.59
CA ALA A 189 -23.82 -1.14 -9.52
C ALA A 189 -24.48 -2.41 -8.95
N ALA A 190 -24.30 -2.67 -7.66
CA ALA A 190 -24.91 -3.81 -6.97
C ALA A 190 -26.45 -3.75 -7.02
N ARG A 191 -27.06 -2.58 -6.77
CA ARG A 191 -28.52 -2.42 -6.84
C ARG A 191 -29.08 -2.65 -8.25
N LYS A 192 -28.41 -2.11 -9.28
CA LYS A 192 -28.85 -2.27 -10.68
C LYS A 192 -28.80 -3.73 -11.14
N LYS A 193 -27.79 -4.49 -10.71
CA LYS A 193 -27.70 -5.92 -11.02
C LYS A 193 -28.84 -6.70 -10.37
N ALA A 194 -29.12 -6.44 -9.09
CA ALA A 194 -30.23 -7.09 -8.38
C ALA A 194 -31.59 -6.79 -9.02
N GLU A 195 -31.82 -5.56 -9.48
CA GLU A 195 -33.07 -5.19 -10.17
C GLU A 195 -33.23 -5.88 -11.54
N LEU A 196 -32.15 -6.03 -12.30
CA LEU A 196 -32.16 -6.77 -13.57
C LEU A 196 -32.38 -8.26 -13.36
N GLU A 197 -31.75 -8.85 -12.35
CA GLU A 197 -31.96 -10.24 -11.97
C GLU A 197 -33.40 -10.47 -11.50
N ALA A 198 -33.96 -9.56 -10.69
CA ALA A 198 -35.36 -9.63 -10.28
C ALA A 198 -36.32 -9.57 -11.47
N LYS A 199 -36.13 -8.64 -12.41
CA LYS A 199 -36.95 -8.53 -13.63
C LYS A 199 -36.80 -9.75 -14.55
N ALA A 200 -35.58 -10.28 -14.69
CA ALA A 200 -35.34 -11.49 -15.48
C ALA A 200 -35.99 -12.73 -14.83
N LEU A 201 -35.99 -12.80 -13.51
CA LEU A 201 -36.62 -13.86 -12.74
C LEU A 201 -38.15 -13.76 -12.80
N GLU A 202 -38.71 -12.56 -12.71
CA GLU A 202 -40.14 -12.32 -12.93
C GLU A 202 -40.57 -12.74 -14.34
N GLN A 203 -39.82 -12.35 -15.37
CA GLN A 203 -40.06 -12.78 -16.76
C GLN A 203 -39.92 -14.30 -16.94
N TYR A 204 -39.02 -14.95 -16.20
CA TYR A 204 -38.88 -16.40 -16.17
C TYR A 204 -40.12 -17.06 -15.54
N TYR A 205 -40.63 -16.51 -14.43
CA TYR A 205 -41.84 -17.00 -13.78
C TYR A 205 -43.14 -16.69 -14.54
N GLU A 206 -43.18 -15.62 -15.33
CA GLU A 206 -44.29 -15.39 -16.27
C GLU A 206 -44.32 -16.47 -17.37
N LYS A 207 -43.15 -16.90 -17.84
CA LYS A 207 -43.03 -17.97 -18.84
C LYS A 207 -43.23 -19.38 -18.24
N HIS A 208 -42.91 -19.55 -16.96
CA HIS A 208 -42.97 -20.82 -16.22
C HIS A 208 -43.71 -20.62 -14.88
N PRO A 209 -45.04 -20.44 -14.91
CA PRO A 209 -45.86 -20.12 -13.74
C PRO A 209 -45.80 -21.20 -12.65
N GLU A 210 -45.50 -22.46 -13.02
CA GLU A 210 -45.36 -23.61 -12.12
C GLU A 210 -44.08 -23.59 -11.28
N LYS A 211 -43.07 -22.82 -11.68
CA LYS A 211 -41.78 -22.71 -10.97
C LYS A 211 -41.69 -21.50 -10.07
N ARG A 212 -42.72 -20.65 -10.02
CA ARG A 212 -42.75 -19.48 -9.15
C ARG A 212 -42.70 -19.98 -7.69
N PRO A 213 -41.68 -19.59 -6.90
CA PRO A 213 -41.67 -19.93 -5.49
C PRO A 213 -42.91 -19.31 -4.84
N VAL A 214 -43.62 -20.09 -4.04
CA VAL A 214 -44.72 -19.57 -3.21
C VAL A 214 -44.13 -18.44 -2.37
N VAL A 215 -44.76 -17.26 -2.37
CA VAL A 215 -44.34 -16.13 -1.55
C VAL A 215 -44.35 -16.61 -0.10
N GLN A 216 -43.18 -16.94 0.44
CA GLN A 216 -43.03 -17.17 1.87
C GLN A 216 -43.20 -15.81 2.52
N ASP A 217 -44.24 -15.69 3.34
CA ASP A 217 -44.55 -14.47 4.09
C ASP A 217 -43.31 -14.07 4.92
N PRO A 218 -42.72 -12.88 4.71
CA PRO A 218 -41.53 -12.42 5.45
C PRO A 218 -41.74 -12.33 6.96
N SER A 219 -43.00 -12.41 7.45
CA SER A 219 -43.33 -12.46 8.88
C SER A 219 -43.18 -13.85 9.50
N LEU A 220 -43.05 -14.91 8.69
CA LEU A 220 -42.71 -16.25 9.16
C LEU A 220 -41.18 -16.38 9.21
N PRO A 221 -40.55 -16.49 10.41
CA PRO A 221 -39.13 -16.73 10.51
C PRO A 221 -38.77 -18.00 9.74
N GLU A 222 -37.65 -17.96 9.01
CA GLU A 222 -37.08 -19.13 8.36
C GLU A 222 -37.01 -20.27 9.41
N PRO A 223 -37.53 -21.48 9.12
CA PRO A 223 -37.61 -22.53 10.12
C PRO A 223 -36.22 -22.76 10.69
N THR A 224 -36.03 -22.40 11.96
CA THR A 224 -34.72 -22.52 12.61
C THR A 224 -34.39 -24.01 12.76
N GLU A 225 -33.12 -24.38 12.87
CA GLU A 225 -32.71 -25.79 13.09
C GLU A 225 -33.52 -26.47 14.23
N LEU A 226 -33.88 -25.71 15.27
CA LEU A 226 -34.73 -26.18 16.36
C LEU A 226 -36.16 -26.55 15.94
N ASP A 227 -36.70 -25.85 14.94
CA ASP A 227 -38.04 -26.10 14.41
C ASP A 227 -38.04 -27.37 13.54
N TYR A 228 -36.97 -27.60 12.78
CA TYR A 228 -36.73 -28.88 12.11
C TYR A 228 -36.56 -30.03 13.10
N LEU A 229 -35.82 -29.83 14.20
CA LEU A 229 -35.62 -30.86 15.22
C LEU A 229 -36.93 -31.21 15.93
N LYS A 230 -37.75 -30.21 16.29
CA LYS A 230 -39.10 -30.45 16.81
C LYS A 230 -39.96 -31.21 15.82
N ARG A 231 -39.93 -30.81 14.55
CA ARG A 231 -40.68 -31.48 13.48
C ARG A 231 -40.24 -32.93 13.30
N ILE A 232 -38.95 -33.23 13.42
CA ILE A 232 -38.40 -34.59 13.36
C ILE A 232 -38.88 -35.41 14.56
N THR A 233 -38.86 -34.84 15.77
CA THR A 233 -39.35 -35.52 16.98
C THR A 233 -40.85 -35.84 16.88
N GLU A 234 -41.68 -34.89 16.45
CA GLU A 234 -43.11 -35.12 16.21
C GLU A 234 -43.36 -36.24 15.19
N LEU A 235 -42.57 -36.27 14.11
CA LEU A 235 -42.68 -37.31 13.08
C LEU A 235 -42.26 -38.69 13.59
N LEU A 236 -41.32 -38.74 14.54
CA LEU A 236 -40.89 -40.00 15.17
C LEU A 236 -41.93 -40.51 16.18
N GLU A 237 -42.49 -39.66 17.04
CA GLU A 237 -43.58 -40.05 17.96
C GLU A 237 -44.81 -40.56 17.20
N LYS A 238 -45.19 -39.88 16.12
CA LYS A 238 -46.32 -40.33 15.28
C LYS A 238 -46.06 -41.71 14.67
N LYS A 239 -44.81 -42.00 14.31
CA LYS A 239 -44.40 -43.29 13.75
C LYS A 239 -44.27 -44.40 14.80
N GLU A 240 -44.02 -44.05 16.06
CA GLU A 240 -44.07 -45.01 17.18
C GLU A 240 -45.49 -45.31 17.64
N SER A 241 -46.45 -44.44 17.34
CA SER A 241 -47.88 -44.63 17.64
C SER A 241 -48.68 -45.40 16.57
N GLU A 242 -48.07 -45.68 15.41
CA GLU A 242 -48.59 -46.53 14.32
C GLU A 242 -47.97 -47.92 14.36
#